data_AF-A0AAU0QLX5-F1
#
_entry.id   AF-A0AAU0QLX5-F1
#
_cell.length_a   1.000
_cell.length_b   1.000
_cell.length_c   1.000
_cell.angle_alpha   90.00
_cell.angle_beta   90.00
_cell.angle_gamma   90.00
#
_symmetry.space_group_name_H-M   'P 1'
#
loop_
_entity.id
_entity.type
_entity.pdbx_description
1 polymer ?
#
loop_
_entity_poly.entity_id
_entity_poly.type
_entity_poly.pdbx_seq_one_letter_code
_entity_poly.pdbx_strand_id
1 'polypeptide(L)'
;MVLVILVKFLIIVALCEAMTMKQIKNTGKMMRKSCQPKNNAADEKIDPLNDGVFIDEKEVKCYIACIMKMANTIKNGKPNYEAAIKQVDLLLPDEIKEPAKEALAACRKVPDAYKDTCDAAFHVTKCIFNFNPDIFFFP
;
A
#
# COMPACT_ATOMS: atom_id res chain seq x y z
N MET A 1 0.64 33.83 -20.53
CA MET A 1 0.53 33.02 -19.30
C MET A 1 -0.21 31.70 -19.50
N VAL A 2 -1.44 31.71 -20.03
CA VAL A 2 -2.27 30.50 -20.24
C VAL A 2 -1.59 29.45 -21.13
N LEU A 3 -0.99 29.87 -22.24
CA LEU A 3 -0.27 28.97 -23.15
C LEU A 3 0.92 28.27 -22.47
N VAL A 4 1.65 28.97 -21.58
CA VAL A 4 2.77 28.40 -20.83
C VAL A 4 2.30 27.38 -19.80
N ILE A 5 1.13 27.62 -19.17
CA ILE A 5 0.52 26.69 -18.23
C ILE A 5 0.03 25.42 -18.96
N LEU A 6 -0.60 25.58 -20.13
CA LEU A 6 -1.06 24.46 -20.94
C LEU A 6 0.10 23.60 -21.45
N VAL A 7 1.18 24.22 -21.93
CA VAL A 7 2.38 23.50 -22.38
C VAL A 7 3.04 22.76 -21.20
N LYS A 8 3.14 23.38 -20.02
CA LYS A 8 3.65 22.70 -18.82
C LYS A 8 2.76 21.54 -18.39
N PHE A 9 1.44 21.70 -18.45
CA PHE A 9 0.49 20.62 -18.13
C PHE A 9 0.59 19.47 -19.14
N LEU A 10 0.68 19.76 -20.44
CA LEU A 10 0.88 18.76 -21.49
C LEU A 10 2.20 17.99 -21.33
N ILE A 11 3.28 18.68 -20.95
CA ILE A 11 4.58 18.04 -20.68
C ILE A 11 4.51 17.16 -19.42
N ILE A 12 3.83 17.60 -18.37
CA ILE A 12 3.64 16.82 -17.14
C ILE A 12 2.79 15.56 -17.41
N VAL A 13 1.75 15.66 -18.25
CA VAL A 13 0.92 14.51 -18.65
C VAL A 13 1.70 13.55 -19.55
N ALA A 14 2.58 14.06 -20.41
CA ALA A 14 3.42 13.24 -21.29
C ALA A 14 4.54 12.48 -20.54
N LEU A 15 4.95 12.95 -19.36
CA LEU A 15 5.96 12.34 -18.49
C LEU A 15 5.33 11.62 -17.29
N CYS A 16 4.17 10.98 -17.48
CA CYS A 16 3.56 10.14 -16.44
C CYS A 16 4.38 8.84 -16.27
N GLU A 17 5.62 8.99 -15.82
CA GLU A 17 6.50 7.90 -15.40
C GLU A 17 6.03 7.39 -14.05
N ALA A 18 6.16 6.07 -13.84
CA ALA A 18 5.92 5.46 -12.54
C ALA A 18 6.70 6.17 -11.42
N MET A 19 6.23 6.08 -10.18
CA MET A 19 6.90 6.79 -9.09
C MET A 19 8.25 6.15 -8.80
N THR A 20 9.26 6.98 -8.53
CA THR A 20 10.52 6.49 -7.96
C THR A 20 10.31 5.94 -6.55
N MET A 21 11.18 5.02 -6.12
CA MET A 21 11.15 4.51 -4.74
C MET A 21 11.24 5.61 -3.67
N LYS A 22 11.94 6.72 -3.97
CA LYS A 22 12.00 7.88 -3.06
C LYS A 22 10.63 8.53 -2.91
N GLN A 23 9.89 8.69 -4.00
CA GLN A 23 8.54 9.26 -3.98
C GLN A 23 7.56 8.32 -3.27
N ILE A 24 7.65 7.01 -3.50
CA ILE A 24 6.83 6.00 -2.79
C ILE A 24 7.04 6.08 -1.28
N LYS A 25 8.29 6.09 -0.82
CA LYS A 25 8.61 6.22 0.61
C LYS A 25 8.08 7.54 1.20
N ASN A 26 8.13 8.64 0.46
CA ASN A 26 7.57 9.91 0.91
C ASN A 26 6.04 9.90 1.01
N THR A 27 5.36 9.29 0.04
CA THR A 27 3.91 9.06 0.11
C THR A 27 3.55 8.16 1.29
N GLY A 28 4.34 7.10 1.53
CA GLY A 28 4.20 6.25 2.71
C GLY A 28 4.28 7.04 4.01
N LYS A 29 5.32 7.89 4.17
CA LYS A 29 5.43 8.78 5.34
C LYS A 29 4.20 9.66 5.55
N MET A 30 3.58 10.15 4.48
CA MET A 30 2.32 10.91 4.57
C MET A 30 1.17 10.05 5.08
N MET A 31 0.99 8.84 4.52
CA MET A 31 -0.06 7.91 4.93
C MET A 31 0.14 7.49 6.40
N ARG A 32 1.36 7.15 6.80
CA ARG A 32 1.73 6.84 8.20
C ARG A 32 1.32 7.97 9.14
N LYS A 33 1.71 9.21 8.83
CA LYS A 33 1.36 10.40 9.63
C LYS A 33 -0.15 10.59 9.81
N SER A 34 -0.97 10.11 8.86
CA SER A 34 -2.43 10.17 8.98
C SER A 34 -3.00 8.98 9.77
N CYS A 35 -2.46 7.78 9.55
CA CYS A 35 -3.04 6.54 10.06
C CYS A 35 -2.55 6.13 11.44
N GLN A 36 -1.28 6.38 11.76
CA GLN A 36 -0.70 6.04 13.06
C GLN A 36 -1.49 6.68 14.23
N PRO A 37 -1.68 8.02 14.29
CA PRO A 37 -2.40 8.62 15.40
C PRO A 37 -3.89 8.24 15.44
N LYS A 38 -4.53 8.00 14.28
CA LYS A 38 -5.94 7.58 14.23
C LYS A 38 -6.19 6.20 14.85
N ASN A 39 -5.18 5.34 14.87
CA ASN A 39 -5.29 3.97 15.38
C ASN A 39 -4.54 3.78 16.69
N ASN A 40 -3.94 4.83 17.26
CA ASN A 40 -3.06 4.74 18.42
C ASN A 40 -1.97 3.66 18.28
N ALA A 41 -1.47 3.47 17.05
CA ALA A 41 -0.47 2.46 16.76
C ALA A 41 0.92 2.98 17.15
N ALA A 42 1.46 2.47 18.26
CA ALA A 42 2.80 2.85 18.72
C ALA A 42 3.87 2.48 17.69
N ASP A 43 4.88 3.33 17.49
CA ASP A 43 5.92 3.13 16.48
C ASP A 43 6.63 1.78 16.65
N GLU A 44 6.93 1.39 17.90
CA GLU A 44 7.53 0.11 18.26
C GLU A 44 6.74 -1.13 17.77
N LYS A 45 5.44 -0.97 17.48
CA LYS A 45 4.58 -2.05 17.00
C LYS A 45 4.42 -2.08 15.48
N ILE A 46 4.72 -0.99 14.78
CA ILE A 46 4.52 -0.86 13.33
C ILE A 46 5.82 -0.67 12.54
N ASP A 47 6.90 -0.19 13.17
CA ASP A 47 8.24 -0.17 12.56
C ASP A 47 8.71 -1.55 12.10
N PRO A 48 8.49 -2.63 12.88
CA PRO A 48 8.96 -3.96 12.50
C PRO A 48 8.19 -4.64 11.34
N LEU A 49 7.14 -3.99 10.79
CA LEU A 49 6.35 -4.57 9.69
C LEU A 49 7.19 -4.84 8.44
N ASN A 50 8.16 -3.98 8.14
CA ASN A 50 9.07 -4.16 7.01
C ASN A 50 10.09 -5.28 7.25
N ASP A 51 10.28 -5.69 8.50
CA ASP A 51 11.17 -6.78 8.90
C ASP A 51 10.40 -8.11 9.08
N GLY A 52 9.11 -8.14 8.74
CA GLY A 52 8.28 -9.34 8.83
C GLY A 52 7.69 -9.63 10.20
N VAL A 53 7.82 -8.69 11.14
CA VAL A 53 7.27 -8.84 12.49
C VAL A 53 5.87 -8.22 12.53
N PHE A 54 4.88 -9.08 12.38
CA PHE A 54 3.45 -8.72 12.40
C PHE A 54 2.84 -9.01 13.76
N ILE A 55 2.76 -7.98 14.61
CA ILE A 55 2.15 -8.05 15.94
C ILE A 55 0.63 -8.12 15.81
N ASP A 56 0.02 -9.19 16.33
CA ASP A 56 -1.40 -9.50 16.24
C ASP A 56 -2.22 -8.69 17.28
N GLU A 57 -2.25 -7.38 17.09
CA GLU A 57 -2.98 -6.45 17.94
C GLU A 57 -3.90 -5.55 17.11
N LYS A 58 -5.02 -5.12 17.71
CA LYS A 58 -6.07 -4.38 17.01
C LYS A 58 -5.55 -3.10 16.37
N GLU A 59 -4.71 -2.36 17.09
CA GLU A 59 -4.13 -1.08 16.67
C GLU A 59 -3.25 -1.26 15.43
N VAL A 60 -2.43 -2.32 15.39
CA VAL A 60 -1.56 -2.66 14.25
C VAL A 60 -2.40 -3.10 13.05
N LYS A 61 -3.38 -3.98 13.26
CA LYS A 61 -4.29 -4.43 12.20
C LYS A 61 -5.05 -3.27 11.56
N CYS A 62 -5.61 -2.40 12.39
CA CYS A 62 -6.40 -1.26 11.90
C CYS A 62 -5.53 -0.14 11.34
N TYR A 63 -4.28 -0.01 11.79
CA TYR A 63 -3.26 0.80 11.11
C TYR A 63 -3.05 0.34 9.67
N ILE A 64 -2.82 -0.97 9.44
CA ILE A 64 -2.65 -1.53 8.10
C ILE A 64 -3.89 -1.26 7.24
N ALA A 65 -5.09 -1.52 7.76
CA ALA A 65 -6.33 -1.23 7.05
C ALA A 65 -6.52 0.26 6.74
N CYS A 66 -6.08 1.16 7.61
CA CYS A 66 -6.12 2.60 7.35
C CYS A 66 -5.22 2.99 6.17
N ILE A 67 -3.98 2.47 6.13
CA ILE A 67 -3.06 2.69 5.01
C ILE A 67 -3.66 2.18 3.71
N MET A 68 -4.23 0.96 3.71
CA MET A 68 -4.89 0.38 2.54
C MET A 68 -6.10 1.20 2.07
N LYS A 69 -6.90 1.77 2.99
CA LYS A 69 -7.99 2.71 2.66
C LYS A 69 -7.45 3.97 1.99
N MET A 70 -6.38 4.57 2.52
CA MET A 70 -5.75 5.75 1.90
C MET A 70 -5.16 5.45 0.52
N ALA A 71 -4.59 4.25 0.35
CA ALA A 71 -4.12 3.77 -0.94
C ALA A 71 -5.26 3.36 -1.90
N ASN A 72 -6.53 3.52 -1.52
CA ASN A 72 -7.71 3.14 -2.31
C ASN A 72 -7.77 1.64 -2.68
N THR A 73 -7.16 0.76 -1.88
CA THR A 73 -7.12 -0.69 -2.10
C THR A 73 -8.16 -1.47 -1.29
N ILE A 74 -9.02 -0.78 -0.54
CA ILE A 74 -10.19 -1.35 0.13
C ILE A 74 -11.47 -0.94 -0.61
N LYS A 75 -12.33 -1.91 -0.92
CA LYS A 75 -13.68 -1.70 -1.50
C LYS A 75 -14.69 -2.47 -0.66
N ASN A 76 -15.83 -1.84 -0.35
CA ASN A 76 -16.91 -2.44 0.44
C ASN A 76 -16.43 -3.07 1.77
N GLY A 77 -15.48 -2.41 2.44
CA GLY A 77 -14.94 -2.90 3.71
C GLY A 77 -13.96 -4.08 3.59
N LYS A 78 -13.51 -4.46 2.39
CA LYS A 78 -12.52 -5.53 2.23
C LYS A 78 -11.35 -5.10 1.33
N PRO A 79 -10.12 -5.63 1.56
CA PRO A 79 -9.05 -5.57 0.57
C PRO A 79 -9.54 -6.05 -0.80
N ASN A 80 -9.22 -5.30 -1.85
CA ASN A 80 -9.71 -5.56 -3.19
C ASN A 80 -8.52 -5.76 -4.14
N TYR A 81 -8.42 -6.97 -4.70
CA TYR A 81 -7.33 -7.37 -5.58
C TYR A 81 -7.20 -6.47 -6.82
N GLU A 82 -8.30 -6.21 -7.54
CA GLU A 82 -8.25 -5.40 -8.76
C GLU A 82 -7.84 -3.94 -8.48
N ALA A 83 -8.30 -3.37 -7.36
CA ALA A 83 -7.86 -2.05 -6.92
C ALA A 83 -6.37 -2.04 -6.56
N ALA A 84 -5.87 -3.09 -5.90
CA ALA A 84 -4.44 -3.21 -5.59
C ALA A 84 -3.59 -3.34 -6.87
N ILE A 85 -4.01 -4.16 -7.84
CA ILE A 85 -3.33 -4.28 -9.14
C ILE A 85 -3.25 -2.93 -9.85
N LYS A 86 -4.36 -2.17 -9.88
CA LYS A 86 -4.37 -0.82 -10.47
C LYS A 86 -3.41 0.14 -9.78
N GLN A 87 -3.27 0.07 -8.45
CA GLN A 87 -2.29 0.89 -7.73
C GLN A 87 -0.85 0.47 -8.04
N VAL A 88 -0.59 -0.83 -8.19
CA VAL A 88 0.72 -1.33 -8.60
C VAL A 88 1.10 -0.81 -9.99
N ASP A 89 0.19 -0.93 -10.97
CA ASP A 89 0.41 -0.45 -12.33
C ASP A 89 0.68 1.05 -12.40
N LEU A 90 -0.05 1.83 -11.59
CA LEU A 90 0.03 3.29 -11.58
C LEU A 90 1.24 3.83 -10.82
N LEU A 91 1.61 3.21 -9.69
CA LEU A 91 2.52 3.83 -8.73
C LEU A 91 3.89 3.17 -8.67
N LEU A 92 4.01 1.84 -8.80
CA LEU A 92 5.28 1.17 -8.56
C LEU A 92 6.25 1.31 -9.75
N PRO A 93 7.57 1.37 -9.53
CA PRO A 93 8.58 1.26 -10.58
C PRO A 93 8.44 -0.05 -11.37
N ASP A 94 8.79 -0.02 -12.65
CA ASP A 94 8.65 -1.16 -13.55
C ASP A 94 9.42 -2.39 -13.05
N GLU A 95 10.56 -2.21 -12.37
CA GLU A 95 11.40 -3.29 -11.87
C GLU A 95 10.72 -4.15 -10.79
N ILE A 96 9.73 -3.60 -10.09
CA ILE A 96 9.04 -4.29 -8.99
C ILE A 96 7.54 -4.54 -9.26
N LYS A 97 7.00 -4.07 -10.39
CA LYS A 97 5.57 -4.24 -10.74
C LYS A 97 5.19 -5.71 -10.83
N GLU A 98 5.86 -6.49 -11.66
CA GLU A 98 5.49 -7.89 -11.89
C GLU A 98 5.64 -8.75 -10.63
N PRO A 99 6.77 -8.69 -9.88
CA PRO A 99 6.87 -9.43 -8.62
C PRO A 99 5.81 -9.00 -7.58
N ALA A 100 5.43 -7.72 -7.53
CA ALA A 100 4.34 -7.26 -6.66
C ALA A 100 2.97 -7.81 -7.09
N LYS A 101 2.69 -7.88 -8.40
CA LYS A 101 1.46 -8.49 -8.92
C LYS A 101 1.39 -9.98 -8.63
N GLU A 102 2.50 -10.70 -8.74
CA GLU A 102 2.58 -12.12 -8.37
C GLU A 102 2.24 -12.34 -6.89
N ALA A 103 2.79 -11.51 -6.00
CA ALA A 103 2.46 -11.55 -4.57
C ALA A 103 0.98 -11.28 -4.31
N LEU A 104 0.42 -10.25 -4.95
CA LEU A 104 -1.01 -9.93 -4.86
C LEU A 104 -1.89 -11.09 -5.37
N ALA A 105 -1.50 -11.72 -6.47
CA ALA A 105 -2.23 -12.84 -7.07
C ALA A 105 -2.22 -14.07 -6.17
N ALA A 106 -1.07 -14.39 -5.56
CA ALA A 106 -0.93 -15.48 -4.61
C ALA A 106 -1.79 -15.27 -3.35
N CYS A 107 -1.87 -14.02 -2.87
CA CYS A 107 -2.57 -13.67 -1.63
C CYS A 107 -4.04 -13.24 -1.82
N ARG A 108 -4.56 -13.20 -3.06
CA ARG A 108 -5.86 -12.58 -3.38
C ARG A 108 -7.07 -13.13 -2.62
N LYS A 109 -7.02 -14.40 -2.18
CA LYS A 109 -8.11 -15.06 -1.44
C LYS A 109 -7.96 -14.98 0.08
N VAL A 110 -6.81 -14.52 0.60
CA VAL A 110 -6.58 -14.42 2.05
C VAL A 110 -7.65 -13.56 2.74
N PRO A 111 -8.06 -12.39 2.21
CA PRO A 111 -9.11 -11.57 2.83
C PRO A 111 -10.46 -12.28 3.01
N ASP A 112 -10.77 -13.30 2.22
CA ASP A 112 -12.09 -13.95 2.23
C ASP A 112 -12.36 -14.74 3.51
N ALA A 113 -11.30 -15.19 4.19
CA ALA A 113 -11.39 -15.90 5.46
C ALA A 113 -11.76 -15.00 6.65
N TYR A 114 -11.73 -13.68 6.49
CA TYR A 114 -11.89 -12.72 7.57
C TYR A 114 -13.11 -11.83 7.37
N LYS A 115 -13.92 -11.69 8.43
CA LYS A 115 -15.10 -10.82 8.43
C LYS A 115 -14.74 -9.37 8.76
N ASP A 116 -13.81 -9.18 9.69
CA ASP A 116 -13.33 -7.85 10.08
C ASP A 116 -12.34 -7.29 9.05
N THR A 117 -12.48 -6.01 8.74
CA THR A 117 -11.64 -5.33 7.74
C THR A 117 -10.17 -5.24 8.19
N CYS A 118 -9.92 -5.00 9.48
CA CYS A 118 -8.58 -4.89 10.03
C CYS A 118 -7.86 -6.25 10.01
N ASP A 119 -8.54 -7.32 10.39
CA ASP A 119 -8.03 -8.69 10.26
C ASP A 119 -7.71 -9.03 8.79
N ALA A 120 -8.66 -8.80 7.88
CA ALA A 120 -8.47 -9.08 6.47
C ALA A 120 -7.26 -8.35 5.87
N ALA A 121 -7.09 -7.07 6.22
CA ALA A 121 -5.96 -6.24 5.81
C ALA A 121 -4.64 -6.77 6.37
N PHE A 122 -4.59 -7.07 7.67
CA PHE A 122 -3.40 -7.59 8.33
C PHE A 122 -2.92 -8.90 7.71
N HIS A 123 -3.83 -9.86 7.51
CA HIS A 123 -3.44 -11.18 7.01
C HIS A 123 -3.03 -11.16 5.54
N VAL A 124 -3.66 -10.34 4.70
CA VAL A 124 -3.23 -10.21 3.31
C VAL A 124 -1.87 -9.50 3.20
N THR A 125 -1.63 -8.46 4.00
CA THR A 125 -0.31 -7.79 4.03
C THR A 125 0.80 -8.73 4.50
N LYS A 126 0.54 -9.53 5.56
CA LYS A 126 1.47 -10.56 6.02
C LYS A 126 1.75 -11.63 4.96
N CYS A 127 0.72 -12.06 4.22
CA CYS A 127 0.89 -12.98 3.10
C CYS A 127 1.80 -12.40 2.02
N ILE A 128 1.59 -11.14 1.63
CA ILE A 128 2.39 -10.46 0.59
C ILE A 128 3.86 -10.37 1.03
N PHE A 129 4.12 -9.98 2.29
CA PHE A 129 5.49 -9.99 2.85
C PHE A 129 6.11 -11.39 2.75
N ASN A 130 5.41 -12.43 3.21
CA ASN A 130 5.93 -13.80 3.20
C ASN A 130 6.17 -14.34 1.78
N PHE A 131 5.41 -13.87 0.79
CA PHE A 131 5.58 -14.28 -0.60
C PHE A 131 6.85 -13.70 -1.23
N ASN A 132 7.12 -12.41 -0.99
CA ASN A 132 8.32 -11.75 -1.51
C ASN A 132 8.77 -10.61 -0.57
N PRO A 133 9.60 -10.91 0.43
CA PRO A 133 10.06 -9.91 1.40
C PRO A 133 11.04 -8.92 0.79
N ASP A 134 11.80 -9.30 -0.24
CA ASP A 134 12.89 -8.49 -0.81
C ASP A 134 12.41 -7.17 -1.43
N ILE A 135 11.18 -7.15 -1.96
CA ILE A 135 10.56 -5.97 -2.56
C ILE A 135 9.50 -5.32 -1.66
N PHE A 136 9.26 -5.89 -0.47
CA PHE A 136 8.19 -5.45 0.39
C PHE A 136 8.49 -4.08 0.99
N PHE A 137 7.47 -3.23 1.01
CA PHE A 137 7.49 -1.97 1.73
C PHE A 137 6.10 -1.69 2.31
N PHE A 138 6.06 -1.32 3.58
CA PHE A 138 4.86 -0.82 4.24
C PHE A 138 5.14 0.52 4.93
N PRO A 139 4.27 1.54 4.75
CA PRO A 139 4.34 2.82 5.44
C PRO A 139 4.41 2.73 6.97
#